data_AF-A0A2I0PET0-F1
#
_entry.id   AF-A0A2I0PET0-F1
#
_cell.length_a   1.000
_cell.length_b   1.000
_cell.length_c   1.000
_cell.angle_alpha   90.00
_cell.angle_beta   90.00
_cell.angle_gamma   90.00
#
_symmetry.space_group_name_H-M   'P 1'
#
loop_
_entity.id
_entity.type
_entity.pdbx_description
1 polymer ?
#
loop_
_entity_poly.entity_id
_entity_poly.type
_entity_poly.pdbx_seq_one_letter_code
_entity_poly.pdbx_strand_id
1 'polypeptide(L)'
;MQILKWIIILATIEKMLQHSLTAVFFIFSVPGIGTPDTGTRFVIDNPTMAMLNLLMVLLFVAGFYGFLKNFSWGIWLVAVPAAADIVLEFMFHGLFFVTVSVIVSAVLVAACTAYVKQDKWMPVTGDR
;
A
#
# COMPACT_ATOMS: atom_id res chain seq x y z
N MET A 1 -2.86 5.87 20.88
CA MET A 1 -1.85 4.88 20.40
C MET A 1 -2.47 3.59 19.86
N GLN A 2 -3.22 2.82 20.66
CA GLN A 2 -3.67 1.49 20.24
C GLN A 2 -4.59 1.50 19.01
N ILE A 3 -5.48 2.50 18.90
CA ILE A 3 -6.37 2.66 17.73
C ILE A 3 -5.57 2.89 16.44
N LEU A 4 -4.58 3.81 16.46
CA LEU A 4 -3.74 4.08 15.27
C LEU A 4 -2.97 2.84 14.83
N LYS A 5 -2.43 2.08 15.80
CA LYS A 5 -1.74 0.82 15.51
C LYS A 5 -2.67 -0.18 14.82
N TRP A 6 -3.90 -0.32 15.29
CA TRP A 6 -4.90 -1.18 14.64
C TRP A 6 -5.30 -0.69 13.25
N ILE A 7 -5.48 0.61 13.06
CA ILE A 7 -5.77 1.19 11.73
C ILE A 7 -4.64 0.85 10.76
N ILE A 8 -3.39 1.06 11.15
CA ILE A 8 -2.22 0.73 10.33
C ILE A 8 -2.20 -0.77 9.99
N ILE A 9 -2.42 -1.63 10.99
CA ILE A 9 -2.44 -3.09 10.77
C ILE A 9 -3.51 -3.49 9.76
N LEU A 10 -4.76 -3.07 9.99
CA LEU A 10 -5.90 -3.49 9.18
C LEU A 10 -5.80 -2.93 7.75
N ALA A 11 -5.44 -1.66 7.60
CA ALA A 11 -5.28 -1.05 6.28
C ALA A 11 -4.08 -1.64 5.51
N THR A 12 -2.99 -2.00 6.18
CA THR A 12 -1.86 -2.66 5.52
C THR A 12 -2.26 -4.06 5.04
N ILE A 13 -3.02 -4.82 5.84
CA ILE A 13 -3.53 -6.14 5.44
C ILE A 13 -4.47 -6.03 4.24
N GLU A 14 -5.39 -5.08 4.27
CA GLU A 14 -6.30 -4.82 3.16
C GLU A 14 -5.53 -4.50 1.87
N LYS A 15 -4.49 -3.65 1.94
CA LYS A 15 -3.63 -3.35 0.78
C LYS A 15 -2.87 -4.54 0.25
N MET A 16 -2.29 -5.36 1.14
CA MET A 16 -1.62 -6.59 0.73
C MET A 16 -2.59 -7.53 -0.01
N LEU A 17 -3.82 -7.69 0.50
CA LEU A 17 -4.84 -8.52 -0.14
C LEU A 17 -5.28 -7.94 -1.49
N GLN A 18 -5.54 -6.63 -1.55
CA GLN A 18 -5.94 -5.95 -2.78
C GLN A 18 -4.89 -6.15 -3.88
N HIS A 19 -3.63 -5.81 -3.63
CA HIS A 19 -2.58 -5.97 -4.64
C HIS A 19 -2.27 -7.43 -4.97
N SER A 20 -2.39 -8.35 -4.01
CA SER A 20 -2.23 -9.79 -4.29
C SER A 20 -3.32 -10.29 -5.24
N LEU A 21 -4.59 -9.96 -4.96
CA LEU A 21 -5.72 -10.34 -5.80
C LEU A 21 -5.63 -9.69 -7.19
N THR A 22 -5.28 -8.41 -7.26
CA THR A 22 -5.08 -7.70 -8.53
C THR A 22 -3.96 -8.34 -9.35
N ALA A 23 -2.82 -8.70 -8.74
CA ALA A 23 -1.76 -9.41 -9.44
C ALA A 23 -2.21 -10.78 -9.98
N VAL A 24 -2.94 -11.55 -9.17
CA VAL A 24 -3.47 -12.85 -9.57
C VAL A 24 -4.44 -12.70 -10.75
N PHE A 25 -5.33 -11.71 -10.73
CA PHE A 25 -6.32 -11.52 -11.80
C PHE A 25 -5.72 -10.96 -13.10
N PHE A 26 -4.53 -10.35 -13.06
CA PHE A 26 -3.80 -10.01 -14.28
C PHE A 26 -3.17 -11.23 -14.96
N ILE A 27 -2.84 -12.29 -14.20
CA ILE A 27 -2.22 -13.51 -14.72
C ILE A 27 -3.29 -14.55 -15.07
N PHE A 28 -4.25 -14.74 -14.18
CA PHE A 28 -5.30 -15.74 -14.27
C PHE A 28 -6.63 -15.06 -14.57
N SER A 29 -7.14 -15.29 -15.78
CA SER A 29 -8.50 -14.88 -16.13
C SER A 29 -9.50 -15.76 -15.38
N VAL A 30 -10.11 -15.22 -14.32
CA VAL A 30 -11.19 -15.91 -13.61
C VAL A 30 -12.50 -15.71 -14.38
N PRO A 31 -13.17 -16.79 -14.83
CA PRO A 31 -14.42 -16.67 -15.57
C PRO A 31 -15.46 -15.85 -14.79
N GLY A 32 -16.03 -14.83 -15.43
CA GLY A 32 -17.06 -13.96 -14.85
C GLY A 32 -16.54 -12.77 -14.03
N ILE A 33 -15.25 -12.67 -13.74
CA ILE A 33 -14.66 -11.53 -12.99
C ILE A 33 -13.92 -10.54 -13.92
N GLY A 34 -13.48 -11.00 -15.10
CA GLY A 34 -12.74 -10.17 -16.05
C GLY A 34 -11.33 -9.81 -15.55
N THR A 35 -10.55 -9.15 -16.41
CA THR A 35 -9.26 -8.57 -16.02
C THR A 35 -9.48 -7.27 -15.26
N PRO A 36 -8.66 -6.95 -14.23
CA PRO A 36 -8.74 -5.68 -13.54
C PRO A 36 -8.55 -4.50 -14.50
N ASP A 37 -9.19 -3.37 -14.21
CA ASP A 37 -9.05 -2.14 -14.97
C ASP A 37 -7.60 -1.60 -14.84
N THR A 38 -6.91 -1.44 -15.96
CA THR A 38 -5.55 -0.87 -16.04
C THR A 38 -5.55 0.64 -16.24
N GLY A 39 -6.74 1.27 -16.29
CA GLY A 39 -6.91 2.66 -16.59
C GLY A 39 -6.84 2.94 -18.10
N THR A 40 -7.07 4.20 -18.47
CA THR A 40 -7.20 4.62 -19.87
C THR A 40 -6.01 5.43 -20.37
N ARG A 41 -5.09 5.80 -19.48
CA ARG A 41 -4.03 6.78 -19.76
C ARG A 41 -2.70 6.15 -20.17
N PHE A 42 -2.41 4.95 -19.69
CA PHE A 42 -1.19 4.23 -19.98
C PHE A 42 -1.51 2.84 -20.51
N VAL A 43 -0.86 2.45 -21.61
CA VAL A 43 -0.97 1.10 -22.15
C VAL A 43 0.17 0.29 -21.56
N ILE A 44 -0.13 -0.49 -20.53
CA ILE A 44 0.79 -1.42 -19.88
C ILE A 44 0.23 -2.84 -20.06
N ASP A 45 1.08 -3.79 -20.43
CA ASP A 45 0.70 -5.19 -20.59
C ASP A 45 0.39 -5.85 -19.23
N ASN A 46 -0.49 -6.87 -19.26
CA ASN A 46 -0.95 -7.56 -18.05
C ASN A 46 0.21 -8.16 -17.21
N PRO A 47 1.23 -8.83 -17.79
CA PRO A 47 2.39 -9.29 -17.02
C PRO A 47 3.10 -8.19 -16.26
N THR A 48 3.33 -7.04 -16.90
CA THR A 48 3.95 -5.88 -16.23
C THR A 48 3.07 -5.34 -15.10
N MET A 49 1.75 -5.24 -15.31
CA MET A 49 0.82 -4.82 -14.24
C MET A 49 0.77 -5.80 -13.07
N ALA A 50 0.81 -7.11 -13.35
CA ALA A 50 0.91 -8.13 -12.32
C ALA A 50 2.20 -8.00 -11.50
N MET A 51 3.33 -7.79 -12.17
CA MET A 51 4.63 -7.59 -11.53
C MET A 51 4.65 -6.34 -10.64
N LEU A 52 4.09 -5.22 -11.10
CA LEU A 52 3.99 -3.99 -10.30
C LEU A 52 3.15 -4.21 -9.03
N ASN A 53 2.02 -4.90 -9.14
CA ASN A 53 1.20 -5.24 -7.97
C ASN A 53 1.94 -6.18 -7.00
N LEU A 54 2.66 -7.19 -7.50
CA LEU A 54 3.49 -8.04 -6.64
C LEU A 54 4.60 -7.27 -5.93
N LEU A 55 5.24 -6.32 -6.60
CA LEU A 55 6.23 -5.45 -5.98
C LEU A 55 5.62 -4.62 -4.83
N MET A 56 4.41 -4.09 -5.02
CA MET A 56 3.68 -3.38 -3.97
C MET A 56 3.39 -4.30 -2.77
N VAL A 57 2.95 -5.54 -3.01
CA VAL A 57 2.74 -6.53 -1.93
C VAL A 57 4.04 -6.77 -1.15
N LEU A 58 5.16 -6.99 -1.83
CA LEU A 58 6.45 -7.24 -1.18
C LEU A 58 6.89 -6.06 -0.30
N LEU A 59 6.71 -4.83 -0.77
CA LEU A 59 7.00 -3.62 0.00
C LEU A 59 6.10 -3.53 1.24
N PHE A 60 4.80 -3.77 1.10
CA PHE A 60 3.87 -3.79 2.24
C PHE A 60 4.20 -4.91 3.22
N VAL A 61 4.55 -6.11 2.78
CA VAL A 61 4.97 -7.23 3.65
C VAL A 61 6.23 -6.85 4.44
N ALA A 62 7.24 -6.32 3.76
CA ALA A 62 8.47 -5.88 4.40
C ALA A 62 8.21 -4.76 5.43
N GLY A 63 7.47 -3.72 5.03
CA GLY A 63 7.09 -2.62 5.90
C GLY A 63 6.25 -3.08 7.10
N PHE A 64 5.28 -3.97 6.87
CA PHE A 64 4.43 -4.53 7.92
C PHE A 64 5.25 -5.35 8.93
N TYR A 65 6.16 -6.20 8.45
CA TYR A 65 7.08 -6.92 9.32
C TYR A 65 7.94 -5.96 10.15
N GLY A 66 8.54 -4.95 9.52
CA GLY A 66 9.34 -3.93 10.21
C GLY A 66 8.52 -3.17 11.25
N PHE A 67 7.28 -2.80 10.93
CA PHE A 67 6.36 -2.14 11.84
C PHE A 67 6.02 -3.00 13.05
N LEU A 68 5.67 -4.28 12.84
CA LEU A 68 5.37 -5.22 13.93
C LEU A 68 6.59 -5.48 14.84
N LYS A 69 7.81 -5.42 14.29
CA LYS A 69 9.07 -5.52 15.04
C LYS A 69 9.55 -4.20 15.63
N ASN A 70 8.80 -3.12 15.45
CA ASN A 70 9.15 -1.76 15.86
C ASN A 70 10.49 -1.25 15.30
N PHE A 71 10.85 -1.67 14.07
CA PHE A 71 11.99 -1.12 13.37
C PHE A 71 11.65 0.24 12.78
N SER A 72 12.56 1.21 12.95
CA SER A 72 12.35 2.62 12.54
C SER A 72 11.97 2.78 11.07
N TRP A 73 12.46 1.89 10.19
CA TRP A 73 12.13 1.90 8.76
C TRP A 73 10.76 1.30 8.42
N GLY A 74 10.16 0.51 9.32
CA GLY A 74 8.94 -0.25 9.06
C GLY A 74 7.76 0.66 8.72
N ILE A 75 7.55 1.71 9.51
CA ILE A 75 6.46 2.66 9.28
C ILE A 75 6.60 3.42 7.95
N TRP A 76 7.84 3.73 7.55
CA TRP A 76 8.13 4.42 6.30
C TRP A 76 7.91 3.50 5.10
N LEU A 77 8.29 2.22 5.20
CA LEU A 77 7.99 1.23 4.17
C LEU A 77 6.52 0.83 4.10
N VAL A 78 5.67 1.23 5.04
CA VAL A 78 4.20 1.16 4.90
C VAL A 78 3.66 2.44 4.26
N ALA A 79 4.10 3.61 4.74
CA ALA A 79 3.58 4.89 4.30
C ALA A 79 3.96 5.23 2.85
N VAL A 80 5.20 4.94 2.43
CA VAL A 80 5.69 5.30 1.08
C VAL A 80 4.96 4.52 -0.01
N PRO A 81 4.81 3.18 0.05
CA PRO A 81 4.00 2.45 -0.92
C PRO A 81 2.54 2.90 -0.93
N ALA A 82 1.93 3.17 0.23
CA ALA A 82 0.56 3.69 0.28
C ALA A 82 0.44 5.06 -0.44
N ALA A 83 1.41 5.96 -0.27
CA ALA A 83 1.44 7.21 -1.00
C ALA A 83 1.65 7.00 -2.51
N ALA A 84 2.52 6.06 -2.89
CA ALA A 84 2.77 5.69 -4.28
C ALA A 84 1.51 5.10 -4.93
N ASP A 85 0.74 4.27 -4.22
CA ASP A 85 -0.52 3.69 -4.68
C ASP A 85 -1.52 4.78 -5.09
N ILE A 86 -1.69 5.83 -4.24
CA ILE A 86 -2.54 6.99 -4.56
C ILE A 86 -2.08 7.68 -5.87
N VAL A 87 -0.77 7.92 -5.99
CA VAL A 87 -0.20 8.59 -7.17
C VAL A 87 -0.43 7.75 -8.43
N LEU A 88 -0.14 6.45 -8.36
CA LEU A 88 -0.31 5.53 -9.47
C LEU A 88 -1.78 5.46 -9.89
N GLU A 89 -2.70 5.39 -8.94
CA GLU A 89 -4.12 5.32 -9.22
C GLU A 89 -4.63 6.56 -9.98
N PHE A 90 -4.21 7.75 -9.56
CA PHE A 90 -4.51 8.98 -10.30
C PHE A 90 -3.78 9.07 -11.64
N MET A 91 -2.60 8.47 -11.77
CA MET A 91 -1.89 8.37 -13.05
C MET A 91 -2.65 7.49 -14.04
N PHE A 92 -3.15 6.33 -13.61
CA PHE A 92 -3.87 5.39 -14.49
C PHE A 92 -5.30 5.82 -14.84
N HIS A 93 -6.06 6.33 -13.86
CA HIS A 93 -7.49 6.61 -14.04
C HIS A 93 -7.85 8.11 -14.06
N GLY A 94 -6.94 8.99 -13.63
CA GLY A 94 -7.13 10.44 -13.58
C GLY A 94 -7.53 10.99 -12.20
N LEU A 95 -7.35 12.30 -12.01
CA LEU A 95 -7.43 12.99 -10.70
C LEU A 95 -8.80 12.94 -9.99
N PHE A 96 -9.89 12.64 -10.71
CA PHE A 96 -11.24 12.56 -10.13
C PHE A 96 -11.70 11.12 -9.87
N PHE A 97 -10.85 10.13 -10.16
CA PHE A 97 -11.16 8.73 -9.92
C PHE A 97 -10.71 8.34 -8.50
N VAL A 98 -11.59 8.60 -7.53
CA VAL A 98 -11.36 8.25 -6.12
C VAL A 98 -12.00 6.89 -5.85
N THR A 99 -11.21 5.83 -5.90
CA THR A 99 -11.72 4.51 -5.47
C THR A 99 -11.53 4.30 -3.96
N VAL A 100 -12.10 3.21 -3.47
CA VAL A 100 -11.86 2.72 -2.11
C VAL A 100 -10.36 2.54 -1.84
N SER A 101 -9.59 2.14 -2.85
CA SER A 101 -8.14 1.99 -2.77
C SER A 101 -7.46 3.31 -2.37
N VAL A 102 -7.73 4.42 -3.10
CA VAL A 102 -7.22 5.75 -2.75
C VAL A 102 -7.55 6.12 -1.30
N ILE A 103 -8.81 5.88 -0.89
CA ILE A 103 -9.28 6.25 0.44
C ILE A 103 -8.52 5.49 1.52
N VAL A 104 -8.37 4.17 1.38
CA VAL A 104 -7.65 3.37 2.38
C VAL A 104 -6.16 3.71 2.41
N SER A 105 -5.54 3.96 1.25
CA SER A 105 -4.16 4.44 1.18
C SER A 105 -3.98 5.80 1.85
N ALA A 106 -4.91 6.74 1.67
CA ALA A 106 -4.87 8.05 2.32
C ALA A 106 -5.02 7.94 3.85
N VAL A 107 -5.94 7.09 4.32
CA VAL A 107 -6.09 6.78 5.75
C VAL A 107 -4.83 6.14 6.31
N LEU A 108 -4.21 5.22 5.58
CA LEU A 108 -2.96 4.57 5.99
C LEU A 108 -1.81 5.57 6.12
N VAL A 109 -1.61 6.44 5.12
CA VAL A 109 -0.58 7.50 5.16
C VAL A 109 -0.83 8.46 6.34
N ALA A 110 -2.08 8.87 6.55
CA ALA A 110 -2.45 9.76 7.65
C ALA A 110 -2.21 9.09 9.01
N ALA A 111 -2.59 7.82 9.16
CA ALA A 111 -2.39 7.04 10.38
C ALA A 111 -0.91 6.83 10.68
N CYS A 112 -0.10 6.49 9.68
CA CYS A 112 1.36 6.38 9.81
C CYS A 112 1.99 7.72 10.24
N THR A 113 1.59 8.82 9.60
CA THR A 113 2.10 10.16 9.94
C THR A 113 1.71 10.57 11.36
N ALA A 114 0.46 10.34 11.76
CA ALA A 114 -0.02 10.61 13.10
C ALA A 114 0.70 9.73 14.15
N TYR A 115 0.94 8.46 13.82
CA TYR A 115 1.65 7.52 14.67
C TYR A 115 3.09 7.99 14.93
N VAL A 116 3.84 8.36 13.89
CA VAL A 116 5.22 8.88 14.02
C VAL A 116 5.26 10.15 14.87
N LYS A 117 4.32 11.09 14.68
CA LYS A 117 4.25 12.34 15.44
C LYS A 117 3.94 12.11 16.93
N GLN A 118 3.07 11.15 17.23
CA GLN A 118 2.66 10.86 18.62
C GLN A 118 3.73 10.05 19.37
N ASP A 119 4.40 9.12 18.71
CA ASP A 119 5.23 8.12 19.40
C ASP A 119 6.68 8.59 19.64
N LYS A 120 7.04 9.85 19.27
CA LYS A 120 8.44 10.28 19.11
C LYS A 120 9.27 9.11 18.53
N TRP A 121 8.80 8.51 17.44
CA TRP A 121 9.36 7.30 16.82
C TRP A 121 10.69 7.62 16.11
N MET A 122 11.59 8.28 16.83
CA MET A 122 13.01 8.26 16.59
C MET A 122 13.57 7.32 17.65
N PRO A 123 14.32 6.27 17.27
CA PRO A 123 15.23 5.71 18.25
C PRO A 123 16.05 6.88 18.78
N VAL A 124 16.06 7.06 20.10
CA VAL A 124 17.20 7.70 20.74
C VAL A 124 18.39 6.99 20.12
N THR A 125 19.21 7.74 19.39
CA THR A 125 20.56 7.31 19.02
C THR A 125 21.27 7.09 20.35
N GLY A 126 21.06 5.91 20.92
CA GLY A 126 21.79 5.40 22.05
C GLY A 126 23.10 4.88 21.48
N ASP A 127 24.14 5.66 21.75
CA ASP A 127 25.55 5.31 21.72
C ASP A 127 25.84 3.83 21.52
N ARG A 128 26.49 3.52 20.40
CA ARG A 128 27.62 2.58 20.33
C ARG A 128 28.64 3.09 19.33
#